data_AF-A0A8J6UKN2-F1
#
_entry.id   AF-A0A8J6UKN2-F1
#
_cell.length_a   1.000
_cell.length_b   1.000
_cell.length_c   1.000
_cell.angle_alpha   90.00
_cell.angle_beta   90.00
_cell.angle_gamma   90.00
#
_symmetry.space_group_name_H-M   'P 1'
#
loop_
_entity.id
_entity.type
_entity.pdbx_description
1 polymer ?
#
loop_
_entity_poly.entity_id
_entity_poly.type
_entity_poly.pdbx_seq_one_letter_code
_entity_poly.pdbx_strand_id
1 'polypeptide(L)'
;MAIKPLRFTLMAAATAALSAGAALAQVSDSNVRAVNLARNWAVNNNGGLSVYRPAACMFNTSDGGGSCLIQTNNPGYTFRFLGGAPGWQQEGLRPTTETEVTVSPDGRTITNVGYNGTPR
;
A
#
# COMPACT_ATOMS: atom_id res chain seq x y z
N MET A 1 -5.60 55.04 62.33
CA MET A 1 -6.17 53.75 62.79
C MET A 1 -7.08 53.22 61.69
N ALA A 2 -6.65 52.18 60.96
CA ALA A 2 -7.45 51.16 60.23
C ALA A 2 -6.53 50.36 59.30
N ILE A 3 -6.81 49.06 59.15
CA ILE A 3 -5.88 47.96 58.81
C ILE A 3 -6.32 47.25 57.51
N LYS A 4 -5.34 46.93 56.62
CA LYS A 4 -5.26 45.83 55.58
C LYS A 4 -6.34 45.76 54.46
N PRO A 5 -6.17 44.91 53.40
CA PRO A 5 -5.08 43.97 53.06
C PRO A 5 -4.51 44.04 51.63
N LEU A 6 -3.30 43.45 51.53
CA LEU A 6 -2.52 43.09 50.35
C LEU A 6 -3.25 42.05 49.47
N ARG A 7 -3.22 42.20 48.14
CA ARG A 7 -3.61 41.16 47.18
C ARG A 7 -2.45 40.85 46.23
N PHE A 8 -1.84 39.69 46.43
CA PHE A 8 -0.93 39.04 45.48
C PHE A 8 -1.79 38.29 44.45
N THR A 9 -1.58 38.54 43.16
CA THR A 9 -2.14 37.71 42.10
C THR A 9 -1.00 37.25 41.19
N LEU A 10 -0.59 36.00 41.34
CA LEU A 10 0.16 35.27 40.32
C LEU A 10 -0.81 34.92 39.19
N MET A 11 -0.46 35.22 37.95
CA MET A 11 -0.97 34.48 36.78
C MET A 11 0.22 33.91 36.02
N ALA A 12 0.41 32.60 36.17
CA ALA A 12 1.26 31.80 35.31
C ALA A 12 0.55 31.62 33.95
N ALA A 13 1.12 32.15 32.88
CA ALA A 13 0.67 31.85 31.52
C ALA A 13 1.40 30.58 31.06
N ALA A 14 0.70 29.45 31.09
CA ALA A 14 1.18 28.19 30.52
C ALA A 14 1.11 28.26 28.99
N THR A 15 2.28 28.24 28.34
CA THR A 15 2.42 28.03 26.90
C THR A 15 2.07 26.59 26.54
N ALA A 16 0.87 26.36 26.00
CA ALA A 16 0.51 25.09 25.37
C ALA A 16 1.06 25.06 23.93
N ALA A 17 2.20 24.41 23.71
CA ALA A 17 2.67 24.07 22.37
C ALA A 17 1.88 22.86 21.85
N LEU A 18 0.95 23.09 20.92
CA LEU A 18 0.31 22.00 20.17
C LEU A 18 1.29 21.47 19.13
N SER A 19 1.95 20.36 19.43
CA SER A 19 2.68 19.57 18.44
C SER A 19 1.69 18.80 17.57
N ALA A 20 1.28 19.39 16.44
CA ALA A 20 0.59 18.68 15.37
C ALA A 20 1.60 17.82 14.60
N GLY A 21 1.80 16.57 15.03
CA GLY A 21 2.56 15.60 14.25
C GLY A 21 1.78 15.21 13.00
N ALA A 22 2.38 15.39 11.81
CA ALA A 22 1.82 14.88 10.56
C ALA A 22 1.68 13.36 10.66
N ALA A 23 0.45 12.85 10.62
CA ALA A 23 0.21 11.42 10.48
C ALA A 23 0.70 10.98 9.10
N LEU A 24 1.85 10.30 9.05
CA LEU A 24 2.27 9.57 7.86
C LEU A 24 1.13 8.62 7.48
N ALA A 25 0.59 8.75 6.26
CA ALA A 25 -0.45 7.86 5.76
C ALA A 25 0.06 6.42 5.83
N GLN A 26 -0.40 5.67 6.83
CA GLN A 26 -0.06 4.27 6.99
C GLN A 26 -0.81 3.45 5.93
N VAL A 27 -0.11 2.54 5.26
CA VAL A 27 -0.76 1.57 4.37
C VAL A 27 -1.75 0.74 5.18
N SER A 28 -3.00 0.66 4.73
CA SER A 28 -4.03 -0.09 5.45
C SER A 28 -3.79 -1.60 5.39
N ASP A 29 -4.21 -2.33 6.42
CA ASP A 29 -4.12 -3.79 6.43
C ASP A 29 -4.85 -4.44 5.24
N SER A 30 -5.94 -3.82 4.77
CA SER A 30 -6.66 -4.26 3.57
C SER A 30 -5.82 -4.15 2.30
N ASN A 31 -5.00 -3.11 2.17
CA ASN A 31 -4.09 -2.96 1.04
C ASN A 31 -2.97 -4.02 1.11
N VAL A 32 -2.40 -4.27 2.28
CA VAL A 32 -1.40 -5.34 2.47
C VAL A 32 -1.98 -6.71 2.10
N ARG A 33 -3.23 -7.01 2.50
CA ARG A 33 -3.93 -8.23 2.06
C ARG A 33 -4.15 -8.23 0.55
N ALA A 34 -4.56 -7.11 -0.03
CA ALA A 34 -4.86 -7.00 -1.45
C ALA A 34 -3.63 -7.26 -2.33
N VAL A 35 -2.48 -6.64 -2.03
CA VAL A 35 -1.25 -6.89 -2.80
C VAL A 35 -0.78 -8.34 -2.68
N ASN A 36 -0.92 -8.95 -1.50
CA ASN A 36 -0.59 -10.36 -1.30
C ASN A 36 -1.54 -11.28 -2.08
N LEU A 37 -2.84 -10.99 -2.08
CA LEU A 37 -3.84 -11.75 -2.83
C LEU A 37 -3.59 -11.65 -4.34
N ALA A 38 -3.38 -10.44 -4.87
CA ALA A 38 -3.09 -10.22 -6.28
C ALA A 38 -1.79 -10.93 -6.71
N ARG A 39 -0.74 -10.85 -5.89
CA ARG A 39 0.54 -11.54 -6.14
C ARG A 39 0.35 -13.05 -6.21
N ASN A 40 -0.30 -13.64 -5.21
CA ASN A 40 -0.51 -15.09 -5.14
C ASN A 40 -1.43 -15.59 -6.27
N TRP A 41 -2.46 -14.81 -6.59
CA TRP A 41 -3.34 -15.11 -7.73
C TRP A 41 -2.53 -15.18 -9.03
N ALA A 42 -1.67 -14.19 -9.31
CA ALA A 42 -0.87 -14.17 -10.53
C ALA A 42 0.12 -15.35 -10.57
N VAL A 43 0.80 -15.63 -9.45
CA VAL A 43 1.69 -16.79 -9.34
C VAL A 43 0.95 -18.09 -9.66
N ASN A 44 -0.21 -18.31 -9.05
CA ASN A 44 -0.97 -19.55 -9.24
C ASN A 44 -1.51 -19.71 -10.66
N ASN A 45 -1.93 -18.62 -11.30
CA ASN A 45 -2.50 -18.66 -12.66
C ASN A 45 -1.45 -18.66 -13.77
N ASN A 46 -0.20 -18.27 -13.47
CA ASN A 46 0.89 -18.17 -14.45
C ASN A 46 1.94 -19.28 -14.30
N GLY A 47 1.57 -20.43 -13.74
CA GLY A 47 2.44 -21.63 -13.72
C GLY A 47 3.25 -21.83 -12.43
N GLY A 48 3.02 -21.03 -11.39
CA GLY A 48 3.66 -21.17 -10.09
C GLY A 48 5.06 -20.57 -10.00
N LEU A 49 5.63 -20.58 -8.79
CA LEU A 49 6.91 -19.91 -8.49
C LEU A 49 8.13 -20.48 -9.22
N SER A 50 8.05 -21.71 -9.73
CA SER A 50 9.12 -22.31 -10.56
C SER A 50 9.14 -21.78 -11.99
N VAL A 51 8.04 -21.20 -12.47
CA VAL A 51 7.88 -20.73 -13.86
C VAL A 51 7.71 -19.23 -13.93
N TYR A 52 7.11 -18.61 -12.92
CA TYR A 52 6.70 -17.22 -12.94
C TYR A 52 7.03 -16.47 -11.66
N ARG A 53 7.54 -15.25 -11.85
CA ARG A 53 7.80 -14.28 -10.80
C ARG A 53 7.20 -12.91 -11.15
N PRO A 54 6.31 -12.37 -10.31
CA PRO A 54 5.81 -11.00 -10.45
C PRO A 54 6.92 -9.95 -10.37
N ALA A 55 6.64 -8.76 -10.89
CA ALA A 55 7.53 -7.62 -10.76
C ALA A 55 7.79 -7.23 -9.28
N ALA A 56 8.99 -6.69 -9.03
CA ALA A 56 9.51 -6.34 -7.71
C ALA A 56 8.59 -5.41 -6.89
N CYS A 57 7.90 -4.49 -7.55
CA CYS A 57 6.88 -3.62 -6.94
C CYS A 57 5.83 -4.40 -6.12
N MET A 58 5.42 -5.59 -6.58
CA MET A 58 4.43 -6.41 -5.89
C MET A 58 4.93 -6.94 -4.56
N PHE A 59 6.23 -6.86 -4.27
CA PHE A 59 6.84 -7.24 -2.99
C PHE A 59 7.03 -6.04 -2.05
N ASN A 60 6.77 -4.81 -2.51
CA ASN A 60 6.79 -3.61 -1.68
C ASN A 60 5.47 -3.47 -0.89
N THR A 61 5.25 -4.38 0.06
CA THR A 61 4.01 -4.40 0.86
C THR A 61 3.89 -3.20 1.80
N SER A 62 5.02 -2.66 2.25
CA SER A 62 5.06 -1.45 3.10
C SER A 62 4.57 -0.20 2.38
N ASP A 63 4.51 -0.24 1.04
CA ASP A 63 3.97 0.80 0.17
C ASP A 63 2.72 0.30 -0.59
N GLY A 64 2.06 -0.75 -0.09
CA GLY A 64 0.81 -1.26 -0.68
C GLY A 64 0.93 -1.77 -2.12
N GLY A 65 2.11 -2.22 -2.55
CA GLY A 65 2.39 -2.60 -3.94
C GLY A 65 3.07 -1.52 -4.78
N GLY A 66 3.33 -0.34 -4.18
CA GLY A 66 4.08 0.77 -4.77
C GLY A 66 3.61 1.12 -6.17
N SER A 67 4.55 1.16 -7.13
CA SER A 67 4.26 1.51 -8.52
C SER A 67 3.31 0.57 -9.27
N CYS A 68 2.97 -0.59 -8.69
CA CYS A 68 2.08 -1.56 -9.31
C CYS A 68 0.64 -1.45 -8.83
N LEU A 69 0.38 -0.65 -7.80
CA LEU A 69 -0.97 -0.21 -7.43
C LEU A 69 -1.34 0.98 -8.31
N ILE A 70 -2.23 0.77 -9.28
CA ILE A 70 -2.63 1.82 -10.24
C ILE A 70 -3.90 2.55 -9.81
N GLN A 71 -4.69 1.97 -8.91
CA GLN A 71 -5.93 2.58 -8.43
C GLN A 71 -6.27 2.13 -7.02
N THR A 72 -6.73 3.07 -6.20
CA THR A 72 -7.29 2.81 -4.86
C THR A 72 -8.56 3.63 -4.69
N ASN A 73 -9.71 3.03 -4.95
CA ASN A 73 -11.03 3.67 -4.82
C ASN A 73 -12.11 2.60 -4.66
N ASN A 74 -13.38 2.93 -4.87
CA ASN A 74 -14.40 1.92 -5.12
C ASN A 74 -14.32 1.53 -6.61
N PRO A 75 -14.04 0.26 -7.00
CA PRO A 75 -14.40 -1.00 -6.31
C PRO A 75 -13.29 -1.68 -5.47
N GLY A 76 -12.13 -1.07 -5.27
CA GLY A 76 -11.09 -1.53 -4.35
C GLY A 76 -9.67 -1.17 -4.80
N TYR A 77 -8.78 -2.15 -4.83
CA TYR A 77 -7.37 -2.00 -5.22
C TYR A 77 -7.12 -2.63 -6.58
N THR A 78 -6.71 -1.83 -7.57
CA THR A 78 -6.34 -2.37 -8.88
C THR A 78 -4.83 -2.39 -9.01
N PHE A 79 -4.30 -3.59 -9.26
CA PHE A 79 -2.88 -3.81 -9.50
C PHE A 79 -2.64 -4.09 -10.97
N ARG A 80 -1.62 -3.47 -11.54
CA ARG A 80 -1.10 -3.78 -12.88
C ARG A 80 0.40 -3.95 -12.82
N PHE A 81 0.88 -5.10 -13.26
CA PHE A 81 2.29 -5.44 -13.16
C PHE A 81 2.72 -6.44 -14.23
N LEU A 82 4.01 -6.44 -14.51
CA LEU A 82 4.66 -7.41 -15.39
C LEU A 82 5.18 -8.59 -14.57
N GLY A 83 5.44 -9.70 -15.24
CA GLY A 83 6.10 -10.86 -14.68
C GLY A 83 6.73 -11.73 -15.78
N GLY A 84 7.57 -12.65 -15.36
CA GLY A 84 8.38 -13.49 -16.25
C GLY A 84 9.02 -14.63 -15.49
N ALA A 85 9.97 -15.33 -16.13
CA ALA A 85 10.72 -16.41 -15.50
C ALA A 85 11.42 -15.96 -14.20
N PRO A 86 11.63 -16.84 -13.21
CA PRO A 86 12.41 -16.49 -12.02
C PRO A 86 13.76 -15.86 -12.41
N GLY A 87 14.07 -14.69 -11.85
CA GLY A 87 15.27 -13.91 -12.19
C GLY A 87 15.10 -12.85 -13.29
N TRP A 88 13.97 -12.83 -14.02
CA TRP A 88 13.82 -12.00 -15.23
C TRP A 88 14.17 -10.52 -15.04
N GLN A 89 13.78 -9.91 -13.92
CA GLN A 89 14.08 -8.49 -13.67
C GLN A 89 15.55 -8.24 -13.33
N GLN A 90 16.16 -9.15 -12.56
CA GLN A 90 17.56 -9.03 -12.14
C GLN A 90 18.48 -9.19 -13.34
N GLU A 91 18.09 -10.04 -14.29
CA GLU A 91 18.83 -10.35 -15.50
C GLU A 91 18.47 -9.43 -16.69
N GLY A 92 17.52 -8.52 -16.52
CA GLY A 92 17.06 -7.64 -17.60
C GLY A 92 16.36 -8.37 -18.76
N LEU A 93 15.85 -9.57 -18.51
CA LEU A 93 15.08 -10.34 -19.49
C LEU A 93 13.73 -9.70 -19.75
N ARG A 94 13.15 -9.99 -20.90
CA ARG A 94 11.82 -9.50 -21.25
C ARG A 94 10.76 -10.19 -20.39
N PRO A 95 9.78 -9.45 -19.84
CA PRO A 95 8.63 -10.06 -19.19
C PRO A 95 7.81 -10.85 -20.20
N THR A 96 7.17 -11.92 -19.73
CA THR A 96 6.34 -12.81 -20.55
C THR A 96 4.85 -12.58 -20.31
N THR A 97 4.49 -11.95 -19.20
CA THR A 97 3.08 -11.79 -18.81
C THR A 97 2.85 -10.42 -18.16
N GLU A 98 1.81 -9.73 -18.57
CA GLU A 98 1.21 -8.62 -17.85
C GLU A 98 -0.06 -9.11 -17.16
N THR A 99 -0.25 -8.68 -15.92
CA THR A 99 -1.42 -8.99 -15.12
C THR A 99 -2.05 -7.68 -14.64
N GLU A 100 -3.36 -7.56 -14.82
CA GLU A 100 -4.19 -6.51 -14.24
C GLU A 100 -5.37 -7.14 -13.50
N VAL A 101 -5.43 -6.92 -12.19
CA VAL A 101 -6.47 -7.46 -11.32
C VAL A 101 -6.97 -6.42 -10.33
N THR A 102 -8.26 -6.47 -10.04
CA THR A 102 -8.88 -5.67 -9.00
C THR A 102 -9.26 -6.56 -7.83
N VAL A 103 -8.91 -6.11 -6.62
CA VAL A 103 -9.21 -6.75 -5.34
C VAL A 103 -10.25 -5.92 -4.61
N SER A 104 -11.18 -6.56 -3.91
CA SER A 104 -12.19 -5.93 -3.06
C SER A 104 -11.58 -4.96 -2.04
N PRO A 105 -12.34 -3.96 -1.54
CA PRO A 105 -11.81 -2.95 -0.63
C PRO A 105 -11.32 -3.52 0.71
N ASP A 106 -11.80 -4.70 1.10
CA ASP A 106 -11.36 -5.40 2.31
C ASP A 106 -10.09 -6.27 2.10
N GLY A 107 -9.63 -6.39 0.86
CA GLY A 107 -8.42 -7.10 0.47
C GLY A 107 -8.57 -8.62 0.35
N ARG A 108 -9.79 -9.16 0.28
CA ARG A 108 -10.04 -10.60 0.43
C ARG A 108 -10.45 -11.34 -0.85
N THR A 109 -10.93 -10.63 -1.87
CA THR A 109 -11.48 -11.26 -3.06
C THR A 109 -10.99 -10.56 -4.32
N ILE A 110 -10.56 -11.33 -5.33
CA ILE A 110 -10.37 -10.79 -6.68
C ILE A 110 -11.75 -10.53 -7.27
N THR A 111 -12.10 -9.25 -7.46
CA THR A 111 -13.42 -8.84 -7.97
C THR A 111 -13.43 -8.74 -9.49
N ASN A 112 -12.26 -8.51 -10.11
CA ASN A 112 -12.13 -8.47 -11.56
C ASN A 112 -10.72 -8.85 -12.00
N VAL A 113 -10.63 -9.56 -13.12
CA VAL A 113 -9.39 -9.81 -13.86
C VAL A 113 -9.49 -8.99 -15.14
N GLY A 114 -8.85 -7.83 -15.16
CA GLY A 114 -8.87 -6.94 -16.33
C GLY A 114 -7.98 -7.46 -17.45
N TYR A 115 -6.85 -8.10 -17.09
CA TYR A 115 -5.92 -8.68 -18.06
C TYR A 115 -5.03 -9.76 -17.42
N ASN A 116 -4.69 -10.80 -18.17
CA ASN A 116 -3.61 -11.73 -17.84
C ASN A 116 -3.10 -12.42 -19.11
N GLY A 117 -2.00 -11.93 -19.67
CA GLY A 117 -1.51 -12.39 -20.98
C GLY A 117 -0.21 -11.72 -21.40
N THR A 118 0.17 -11.85 -22.67
CA THR A 118 1.39 -11.23 -23.22
C THR A 118 1.41 -9.72 -22.96
N PRO A 119 2.53 -9.11 -22.54
CA PRO A 119 2.59 -7.67 -22.30
C PRO A 119 2.12 -6.84 -23.52
N ARG A 120 1.33 -5.80 -23.25
CA ARG A 120 0.72 -4.90 -24.25
C ARG A 120 1.50 -3.61 -24.45
#